data_AF-A0A2S8I5S4-F1
#
_entry.id   AF-A0A2S8I5S4-F1
#
_cell.length_a   1.000
_cell.length_b   1.000
_cell.length_c   1.000
_cell.angle_alpha   90.00
_cell.angle_beta   90.00
_cell.angle_gamma   90.00
#
_symmetry.space_group_name_H-M   'P 1'
#
loop_
_entity.id
_entity.type
_entity.pdbx_description
1 polymer ?
#
loop_
_entity_poly.entity_id
_entity_poly.type
_entity_poly.pdbx_seq_one_letter_code
_entity_poly.pdbx_strand_id
1 'polypeptide(L)'
;MTDADIELASPRFVAAGVMEVGPFFDRLGSGGYFVVKGIEGCREIHWYTEGTGVSYPMTRDEAFDKALDAVDTLHAVDERLAA
;
A
#
# COMPACT_ATOMS: atom_id res chain seq x y z
N MET A 1 -15.78 -13.80 -7.25
CA MET A 1 -15.82 -12.42 -6.76
C MET A 1 -17.20 -12.19 -6.18
N THR A 2 -17.25 -11.99 -4.88
CA THR A 2 -18.44 -11.74 -4.07
C THR A 2 -18.55 -10.24 -3.77
N ASP A 3 -19.71 -9.77 -3.31
CA ASP A 3 -19.88 -8.38 -2.88
C ASP A 3 -18.91 -8.02 -1.74
N ALA A 4 -18.61 -8.98 -0.86
CA ALA A 4 -17.60 -8.83 0.18
C ALA A 4 -16.19 -8.63 -0.39
N ASP A 5 -15.86 -9.29 -1.52
CA ASP A 5 -14.56 -9.09 -2.19
C ASP A 5 -14.48 -7.67 -2.80
N ILE A 6 -15.59 -7.12 -3.28
CA ILE A 6 -15.65 -5.76 -3.86
C ILE A 6 -15.49 -4.71 -2.77
N GLU A 7 -16.21 -4.87 -1.65
CA GLU A 7 -16.07 -4.00 -0.49
C GLU A 7 -14.65 -4.08 0.09
N LEU A 8 -14.09 -5.28 0.14
CA LEU A 8 -12.71 -5.49 0.56
C LEU A 8 -11.68 -4.97 -0.45
N ALA A 9 -12.00 -4.76 -1.73
CA ALA A 9 -11.08 -4.12 -2.67
C ALA A 9 -11.15 -2.58 -2.66
N SER A 10 -12.15 -2.01 -1.98
CA SER A 10 -12.38 -0.57 -1.98
C SER A 10 -11.24 0.19 -1.28
N PRO A 11 -10.75 1.31 -1.87
CA PRO A 11 -9.71 2.12 -1.25
C PRO A 11 -10.10 2.62 0.14
N ARG A 12 -9.21 2.48 1.11
CA ARG A 12 -9.45 2.91 2.49
C ARG A 12 -8.20 3.51 3.12
N PHE A 13 -8.37 4.55 3.94
CA PHE A 13 -7.27 5.07 4.76
C PHE A 13 -7.01 4.12 5.92
N VAL A 14 -5.76 3.64 6.03
CA VAL A 14 -5.32 2.73 7.08
C VAL A 14 -4.39 3.40 8.09
N ALA A 15 -3.79 4.53 7.71
CA ALA A 15 -3.05 5.45 8.57
C ALA A 15 -3.09 6.87 8.00
N ALA A 16 -2.60 7.86 8.76
CA ALA A 16 -2.45 9.23 8.26
C ALA A 16 -1.53 9.23 7.02
N GLY A 17 -2.02 9.73 5.90
CA GLY A 17 -1.25 9.78 4.64
C GLY A 17 -1.11 8.44 3.90
N VAL A 18 -1.65 7.35 4.43
CA VAL A 18 -1.55 6.00 3.82
C VAL A 18 -2.95 5.47 3.47
N MET A 19 -3.17 5.24 2.18
CA MET A 19 -4.38 4.61 1.65
C MET A 19 -4.05 3.21 1.14
N GLU A 20 -4.75 2.19 1.62
CA GLU A 20 -4.66 0.84 1.08
C GLU A 20 -5.68 0.65 -0.05
N VAL A 21 -5.25 -0.02 -1.12
CA VAL A 21 -6.06 -0.41 -2.27
C VAL A 21 -5.93 -1.92 -2.49
N GLY A 22 -7.07 -2.61 -2.49
CA GLY A 22 -7.15 -4.08 -2.39
C GLY A 22 -7.52 -4.54 -0.97
N PRO A 23 -7.41 -5.85 -0.69
CA PRO A 23 -6.85 -6.91 -1.54
C PRO A 23 -7.60 -7.21 -2.84
N PHE A 24 -6.82 -7.54 -3.86
CA PHE A 24 -7.24 -8.24 -5.08
C PHE A 24 -6.88 -9.72 -4.95
N PHE A 25 -7.76 -10.58 -5.45
CA PHE A 25 -7.58 -12.02 -5.41
C PHE A 25 -7.42 -12.57 -6.83
N ASP A 26 -6.41 -13.40 -7.05
CA ASP A 26 -6.24 -14.15 -8.28
C ASP A 26 -6.01 -15.64 -8.00
N ARG A 27 -5.69 -16.43 -9.05
CA ARG A 27 -5.45 -17.88 -8.90
C ARG A 27 -4.15 -18.21 -8.18
N LEU A 28 -3.24 -17.25 -8.05
CA LEU A 28 -1.88 -17.40 -7.53
C LEU A 28 -1.70 -16.75 -6.16
N GLY A 29 -2.71 -16.06 -5.63
CA GLY A 29 -2.67 -15.51 -4.29
C GLY A 29 -3.61 -14.33 -4.10
N SER A 30 -3.24 -13.47 -3.14
CA SER A 30 -3.89 -12.18 -2.93
C SER A 30 -2.85 -11.09 -2.86
N GLY A 31 -3.16 -9.88 -3.28
CA GLY A 31 -2.22 -8.77 -3.23
C GLY A 31 -2.94 -7.44 -3.19
N GLY A 32 -2.17 -6.39 -2.96
CA GLY A 32 -2.69 -5.03 -2.90
C GLY A 32 -1.54 -4.03 -2.96
N TYR A 33 -1.86 -2.78 -2.75
CA TYR A 33 -0.84 -1.75 -2.64
C TYR A 33 -1.26 -0.62 -1.70
N PHE A 34 -0.27 0.05 -1.13
CA PHE A 34 -0.45 1.30 -0.40
C PHE A 34 -0.12 2.48 -1.30
N VAL A 35 -0.95 3.50 -1.25
CA VAL A 35 -0.74 4.81 -1.87
C VAL A 35 -0.35 5.78 -0.78
N VAL A 36 0.83 6.39 -0.94
CA VAL A 36 1.33 7.47 -0.11
C VAL A 36 1.41 8.74 -0.95
N LYS A 37 0.85 9.85 -0.46
CA LYS A 37 0.90 11.15 -1.14
C LYS A 37 1.89 12.07 -0.43
N GLY A 38 2.79 12.67 -1.20
CA GLY A 38 3.60 13.82 -0.78
C GLY A 38 3.68 14.88 -1.87
N ILE A 39 4.44 15.94 -1.65
CA ILE A 39 4.54 17.05 -2.61
C ILE A 39 5.08 16.60 -3.98
N GLU A 40 6.00 15.64 -4.01
CA GLU A 40 6.61 15.15 -5.25
C GLU A 40 5.76 14.11 -6.02
N GLY A 41 4.61 13.69 -5.48
CA GLY A 41 3.68 12.80 -6.17
C GLY A 41 3.06 11.70 -5.31
N CYS A 42 2.49 10.69 -5.98
CA CYS A 42 1.95 9.49 -5.35
C CYS A 42 2.97 8.34 -5.47
N ARG A 43 3.26 7.68 -4.35
CA ARG A 43 4.07 6.45 -4.32
C ARG A 43 3.17 5.25 -4.08
N GLU A 44 3.30 4.24 -4.92
CA GLU A 44 2.61 2.96 -4.79
C GLU A 44 3.58 1.91 -4.24
N ILE A 45 3.16 1.19 -3.20
CA ILE A 45 3.96 0.14 -2.54
C ILE A 45 3.15 -1.14 -2.53
N HIS A 46 3.55 -2.08 -3.38
CA HIS A 46 2.82 -3.32 -3.63
C HIS A 46 3.20 -4.42 -2.64
N TRP A 47 2.20 -5.22 -2.27
CA TRP A 47 2.36 -6.44 -1.48
C TRP A 47 1.59 -7.59 -2.11
N TYR A 48 2.05 -8.81 -1.84
CA TYR A 48 1.41 -10.03 -2.28
C TYR A 48 1.56 -11.11 -1.19
N THR A 49 0.52 -11.91 -1.03
CA THR A 49 0.45 -13.06 -0.12
C THR A 49 0.44 -14.32 -0.97
N GLU A 50 1.27 -15.28 -0.60
CA GLU A 50 1.53 -16.50 -1.36
C GLU A 50 0.24 -17.31 -1.65
N GLY A 51 0.03 -17.63 -2.92
CA GLY A 51 -0.53 -18.92 -3.33
C GLY A 51 0.61 -19.80 -3.82
N THR A 52 0.59 -21.07 -3.41
CA THR A 52 1.64 -22.09 -3.56
C THR A 52 2.67 -21.84 -4.68
N GLY A 53 3.89 -21.39 -4.33
CA GLY A 53 5.08 -21.58 -5.18
C GLY A 53 5.66 -20.37 -5.91
N VAL A 54 5.31 -19.13 -5.53
CA VAL A 54 5.95 -17.92 -6.08
C VAL A 54 6.52 -17.07 -4.95
N SER A 55 7.82 -16.79 -5.03
CA SER A 55 8.52 -15.83 -4.15
C SER A 55 8.04 -14.42 -4.48
N TYR A 56 7.07 -13.91 -3.73
CA TYR A 56 6.70 -12.49 -3.81
C TYR A 56 7.63 -11.65 -2.91
N PRO A 57 8.03 -10.45 -3.37
CA PRO A 57 9.11 -9.70 -2.73
C PRO A 57 8.73 -9.04 -1.39
N MET A 58 7.43 -8.95 -1.05
CA MET A 58 6.97 -8.21 0.14
C MET A 58 5.59 -8.66 0.61
N THR A 59 5.49 -8.97 1.90
CA THR A 59 4.23 -9.17 2.61
C THR A 59 3.46 -7.85 2.78
N ARG A 60 2.18 -7.94 3.14
CA ARG A 60 1.36 -6.75 3.42
C ARG A 60 1.96 -5.87 4.51
N ASP A 61 2.44 -6.48 5.59
CA ASP A 61 2.97 -5.73 6.74
C ASP A 61 4.30 -5.04 6.38
N GLU A 62 5.20 -5.70 5.66
CA GLU A 62 6.45 -5.09 5.18
C GLU A 62 6.19 -3.91 4.21
N ALA A 63 5.16 -4.03 3.36
CA ALA A 63 4.74 -2.94 2.48
C ALA A 63 4.10 -1.79 3.26
N PHE A 64 3.37 -2.09 4.34
CA PHE A 64 2.79 -1.08 5.21
C PHE A 64 3.86 -0.32 5.98
N ASP A 65 4.85 -1.00 6.54
CA ASP A 65 6.00 -0.36 7.21
C ASP A 65 6.75 0.60 6.27
N LYS A 66 6.96 0.18 5.01
CA LYS A 66 7.56 1.07 3.98
C LYS A 66 6.66 2.24 3.59
N ALA A 67 5.34 2.08 3.70
CA ALA A 67 4.40 3.18 3.44
C ALA A 67 4.47 4.23 4.54
N LEU A 68 4.57 3.81 5.80
CA LEU A 68 4.78 4.72 6.93
C LEU A 68 6.11 5.47 6.82
N ASP A 69 7.21 4.77 6.52
CA ASP A 69 8.52 5.38 6.30
C ASP A 69 8.52 6.40 5.14
N ALA A 70 7.74 6.11 4.09
CA ALA A 70 7.56 7.03 2.97
C ALA A 70 6.79 8.30 3.37
N VAL A 71 5.76 8.19 4.21
CA VAL A 71 5.02 9.36 4.75
C VAL A 71 5.97 10.24 5.54
N ASP A 72 6.75 9.66 6.45
CA ASP A 72 7.68 10.42 7.30
C ASP A 72 8.76 11.12 6.48
N THR A 73 9.29 10.43 5.46
CA THR A 73 10.27 11.01 4.54
C THR A 73 9.68 12.19 3.76
N LEU A 74 8.45 12.05 3.26
CA LEU A 74 7.78 13.09 2.49
C LEU A 74 7.45 14.31 3.37
N HIS A 75 6.93 14.09 4.59
CA HIS A 75 6.72 15.20 5.54
C HIS A 75 8.02 15.95 5.84
N ALA A 76 9.13 15.24 6.04
CA ALA A 76 10.43 15.88 6.28
C ALA A 76 10.93 16.69 5.07
N VAL A 77 10.60 16.29 3.84
CA VAL A 77 10.90 17.07 2.62
C VAL A 77 10.00 18.30 2.53
N ASP A 78 8.70 18.14 2.79
CA ASP A 78 7.72 19.21 2.75
C ASP A 78 8.08 20.33 3.76
N GLU A 79 8.46 19.96 4.99
CA GLU A 79 8.92 20.90 6.01
C GLU A 79 10.19 21.66 5.58
N ARG A 80 11.14 20.97 4.92
CA ARG A 80 12.36 21.59 4.41
C ARG A 80 12.11 22.57 3.27
N LEU A 81 11.14 22.29 2.40
CA LEU A 81 10.78 23.17 1.29
C LEU A 81 9.97 24.39 1.74
N ALA A 82 9.31 24.32 2.90
CA ALA A 82 8.53 25.41 3.46
C ALA A 82 9.35 26.42 4.31
N ALA A 83 10.62 26.10 4.62
CA ALA A 83 11.54 26.92 5.43
C ALA A 83 12.44 27.83 4.57
#